data_AF-A0A545ADW5-F1
#
_entry.id   AF-A0A545ADW5-F1
#
_cell.length_a   1.000
_cell.length_b   1.000
_cell.length_c   1.000
_cell.angle_alpha   90.00
_cell.angle_beta   90.00
_cell.angle_gamma   90.00
#
_symmetry.space_group_name_H-M   'P 1'
#
loop_
_entity.id
_entity.type
_entity.pdbx_description
1 polymer ?
#
loop_
_entity_poly.entity_id
_entity_poly.type
_entity_poly.pdbx_seq_one_letter_code
_entity_poly.pdbx_strand_id
1 'polypeptide(L)'
;MLFLAPPSDPSAEDSYPEAPPSPRQRGSGPGRRRASGPSSGGRSGANPATAVRMTRGARRSATDFGISDADVASVLASPARVTAEEDNPDRTRFSGGGLTVVTGADGTVLHVSRRRRS
;
A
#
# COMPACT_ATOMS: atom_id res chain seq x y z
N MET A 1 48.28 34.06 -7.40
CA MET A 1 47.17 33.09 -7.35
C MET A 1 46.97 32.55 -8.76
N LEU A 2 47.11 31.25 -8.96
CA LEU A 2 47.02 30.61 -10.28
C LEU A 2 45.61 29.99 -10.42
N PHE A 3 44.81 30.47 -11.37
CA PHE A 3 43.49 29.92 -11.71
C PHE A 3 43.68 28.89 -12.83
N LEU A 4 43.43 27.61 -12.54
CA LEU A 4 43.30 26.57 -13.57
C LEU A 4 41.87 26.64 -14.15
N ALA A 5 41.77 26.87 -15.46
CA ALA A 5 40.50 26.79 -16.18
C ALA A 5 40.09 25.32 -16.45
N PRO A 6 38.78 25.00 -16.49
CA PRO A 6 38.30 23.69 -16.90
C PRO A 6 38.46 23.47 -18.41
N PRO A 7 38.69 22.23 -18.89
CA PRO A 7 38.73 21.94 -20.32
C PRO A 7 37.35 22.07 -20.97
N SER A 8 37.32 22.68 -22.15
CA SER A 8 36.15 22.85 -23.00
C SER A 8 35.58 21.51 -23.49
N ASP A 9 34.26 21.37 -23.44
CA ASP A 9 33.51 20.25 -24.01
C ASP A 9 33.34 20.49 -25.53
N PRO A 10 33.81 19.58 -26.41
CA PRO A 10 33.61 19.72 -27.84
C PRO A 10 32.45 18.85 -28.31
N SER A 11 31.37 19.49 -28.76
CA SER A 11 30.43 19.10 -29.86
C SER A 11 29.08 19.75 -29.55
N ALA A 12 28.66 20.86 -30.19
CA ALA A 12 28.15 20.90 -31.56
C ALA A 12 27.10 19.77 -31.76
N GLU A 13 25.83 20.01 -32.07
CA GLU A 13 25.39 20.78 -33.22
C GLU A 13 23.97 21.33 -33.06
N ASP A 14 23.79 22.49 -33.68
CA ASP A 14 22.55 23.17 -34.01
C ASP A 14 21.77 22.34 -35.08
N SER A 15 20.48 22.07 -34.86
CA SER A 15 19.58 21.68 -35.94
C SER A 15 18.15 22.14 -35.66
N TYR A 16 17.69 23.02 -36.54
CA TYR A 16 16.42 23.72 -36.59
C TYR A 16 15.20 22.78 -36.80
N PRO A 17 13.95 23.29 -36.68
CA PRO A 17 12.78 22.54 -36.26
C PRO A 17 12.02 21.91 -37.43
N GLU A 18 11.40 20.76 -37.20
CA GLU A 18 10.36 20.25 -38.11
C GLU A 18 9.20 19.63 -37.33
N ALA A 19 8.01 20.18 -37.56
CA ALA A 19 6.71 19.57 -37.29
C ALA A 19 5.92 19.62 -38.61
N PRO A 20 4.86 18.81 -38.83
CA PRO A 20 4.41 17.55 -38.21
C PRO A 20 4.25 16.43 -39.29
N PRO A 21 3.67 15.24 -39.00
CA PRO A 21 2.22 15.12 -39.12
C PRO A 21 1.57 14.17 -38.08
N SER A 22 0.34 14.49 -37.68
CA SER A 22 -0.64 13.48 -37.27
C SER A 22 -1.46 13.10 -38.51
N PRO A 23 -1.73 11.81 -38.79
CA PRO A 23 -3.01 11.26 -38.32
C PRO A 23 -3.08 9.73 -38.10
N ARG A 24 -4.00 9.38 -37.19
CA ARG A 24 -5.00 8.28 -37.20
C ARG A 24 -4.59 6.83 -37.51
N GLN A 25 -5.08 6.01 -36.57
CA GLN A 25 -5.89 4.79 -36.75
C GLN A 25 -5.22 3.40 -36.68
N ARG A 26 -5.75 2.67 -35.69
CA ARG A 26 -6.22 1.27 -35.74
C ARG A 26 -5.19 0.18 -36.02
N GLY A 27 -5.04 -0.68 -35.00
CA GLY A 27 -5.08 -2.13 -35.22
C GLY A 27 -3.94 -2.92 -34.62
N SER A 28 -4.30 -3.74 -33.63
CA SER A 28 -3.84 -5.13 -33.48
C SER A 28 -2.44 -5.42 -32.93
N GLY A 29 -2.41 -5.98 -31.72
CA GLY A 29 -1.47 -7.07 -31.39
C GLY A 29 -0.58 -6.84 -30.17
N PRO A 30 -0.27 -7.89 -29.38
CA PRO A 30 -0.14 -7.77 -27.93
C PRO A 30 1.32 -7.78 -27.45
N GLY A 31 1.68 -6.88 -26.53
CA GLY A 31 3.06 -6.83 -26.05
C GLY A 31 3.28 -5.91 -24.85
N ARG A 32 2.97 -6.44 -23.66
CA ARG A 32 3.62 -6.19 -22.36
C ARG A 32 4.27 -4.82 -22.08
N ARG A 33 3.67 -4.16 -21.08
CA ARG A 33 4.30 -3.45 -19.94
C ARG A 33 5.08 -2.16 -20.23
N ARG A 34 4.57 -1.04 -19.73
CA ARG A 34 5.10 -0.40 -18.51
C ARG A 34 4.17 0.70 -18.02
N ALA A 35 4.11 0.80 -16.69
CA ALA A 35 3.23 1.66 -15.94
C ALA A 35 3.54 3.15 -16.12
N SER A 36 2.48 3.94 -16.26
CA SER A 36 2.39 5.30 -15.72
C SER A 36 0.90 5.52 -15.44
N GLY A 37 0.59 5.83 -14.18
CA GLY A 37 -0.76 5.77 -13.65
C GLY A 37 -1.69 6.83 -14.25
N PRO A 38 -2.97 6.78 -13.85
CA PRO A 38 -3.67 8.03 -13.65
C PRO A 38 -4.31 8.10 -12.26
N SER A 39 -4.13 9.26 -11.65
CA SER A 39 -5.05 9.81 -10.67
C SER A 39 -6.48 9.71 -11.18
N SER A 40 -7.36 8.99 -10.49
CA SER A 40 -8.81 9.23 -10.48
C SER A 40 -9.52 8.18 -9.63
N GLY A 41 -10.51 8.63 -8.87
CA GLY A 41 -11.57 7.75 -8.39
C GLY A 41 -11.82 7.85 -6.90
N GLY A 42 -12.52 8.92 -6.48
CA GLY A 42 -13.48 8.75 -5.41
C GLY A 42 -14.40 7.57 -5.75
N ARG A 43 -14.43 6.56 -4.89
CA ARG A 43 -15.48 5.55 -4.82
C ARG A 43 -15.75 5.22 -3.36
N SER A 44 -16.42 6.17 -2.69
CA SER A 44 -17.59 5.78 -1.90
C SER A 44 -18.50 4.99 -2.84
N GLY A 45 -18.63 3.67 -2.65
CA GLY A 45 -19.51 2.87 -3.51
C GLY A 45 -19.01 1.49 -3.92
N ALA A 46 -18.17 0.83 -3.12
CA ALA A 46 -18.09 -0.63 -3.16
C ALA A 46 -18.23 -1.14 -1.73
N ASN A 47 -19.38 -1.71 -1.40
CA ASN A 47 -19.58 -2.52 -0.22
C ASN A 47 -19.11 -3.94 -0.55
N PRO A 48 -17.85 -4.26 -0.22
CA PRO A 48 -17.56 -5.40 0.64
C PRO A 48 -16.99 -4.83 1.94
N ALA A 49 -17.19 -5.48 3.09
CA ALA A 49 -16.52 -5.12 4.33
C ALA A 49 -15.10 -4.62 4.04
N THR A 50 -14.85 -3.32 4.29
CA THR A 50 -13.65 -2.60 3.85
C THR A 50 -12.43 -3.47 4.13
N ALA A 51 -11.79 -3.98 3.06
CA ALA A 51 -10.78 -5.02 3.21
C ALA A 51 -9.74 -4.57 4.24
N VAL A 52 -9.66 -5.30 5.35
CA VAL A 52 -8.81 -4.92 6.47
C VAL A 52 -7.37 -4.92 5.98
N ARG A 53 -6.67 -3.78 6.15
CA ARG A 53 -5.26 -3.68 5.77
C ARG A 53 -4.46 -4.57 6.71
N MET A 54 -3.89 -5.65 6.20
CA MET A 54 -3.09 -6.59 6.99
C MET A 54 -1.71 -6.75 6.36
N THR A 55 -0.69 -6.88 7.23
CA THR A 55 0.61 -7.37 6.78
C THR A 55 0.52 -8.83 6.35
N ARG A 56 1.51 -9.29 5.56
CA ARG A 56 1.60 -10.69 5.15
C ARG A 56 1.64 -11.65 6.35
N GLY A 57 2.33 -11.26 7.42
CA GLY A 57 2.42 -12.03 8.66
C GLY A 57 1.06 -12.16 9.35
N ALA A 58 0.38 -11.02 9.56
CA ALA A 58 -0.98 -10.99 10.11
C ALA A 58 -1.96 -11.84 9.32
N ARG A 59 -1.93 -11.73 7.98
CA ARG A 59 -2.80 -12.52 7.11
C ARG A 59 -2.56 -14.02 7.27
N ARG A 60 -1.29 -14.45 7.35
CA ARG A 60 -0.96 -15.85 7.57
C ARG A 60 -1.46 -16.35 8.92
N SER A 61 -1.24 -15.59 10.00
CA SER A 61 -1.78 -15.95 11.32
C SER A 61 -3.31 -16.04 11.33
N ALA A 62 -3.98 -15.09 10.67
CA ALA A 62 -5.43 -15.13 10.52
C ALA A 62 -5.90 -16.44 9.85
N THR A 63 -5.24 -16.85 8.76
CA THR A 63 -5.49 -18.14 8.12
C THR A 63 -5.24 -19.32 9.05
N ASP A 64 -4.10 -19.34 9.77
CA ASP A 64 -3.72 -20.43 10.67
C ASP A 64 -4.72 -20.62 11.82
N PHE A 65 -5.37 -19.54 12.26
CA PHE A 65 -6.38 -19.54 13.31
C PHE A 65 -7.83 -19.58 12.80
N GLY A 66 -8.06 -19.64 11.49
CA GLY A 66 -9.39 -19.62 10.89
C GLY A 66 -10.17 -18.34 11.20
N ILE A 67 -9.49 -17.20 11.19
CA ILE A 67 -10.05 -15.87 11.48
C ILE A 67 -10.33 -15.17 10.15
N SER A 68 -11.56 -14.73 9.96
CA SER A 68 -11.95 -13.99 8.75
C SER A 68 -11.62 -12.50 8.85
N ASP A 69 -11.50 -11.83 7.71
CA ASP A 69 -11.44 -10.36 7.64
C ASP A 69 -12.60 -9.69 8.39
N ALA A 70 -13.79 -10.28 8.33
CA ALA A 70 -14.98 -9.78 9.02
C ALA A 70 -14.84 -9.85 10.55
N ASP A 71 -14.24 -10.91 11.08
CA ASP A 71 -13.95 -11.04 12.52
C ASP A 71 -12.99 -9.95 12.98
N VAL A 72 -11.93 -9.69 12.20
CA VAL A 72 -10.97 -8.63 12.51
C VAL A 72 -11.62 -7.26 12.42
N ALA A 73 -12.39 -6.98 11.37
CA ALA A 73 -13.13 -5.73 11.21
C ALA A 73 -14.11 -5.49 12.37
N SER A 74 -14.81 -6.54 12.81
CA SER A 74 -15.73 -6.50 13.95
C SER A 74 -15.02 -6.10 15.24
N VAL A 75 -13.84 -6.68 15.53
CA VAL A 75 -13.05 -6.33 16.72
C VAL A 75 -12.48 -4.92 16.65
N LEU A 76 -12.10 -4.44 15.46
CA LEU A 76 -11.64 -3.07 15.28
C LEU A 76 -12.79 -2.05 15.42
N ALA A 77 -14.00 -2.40 14.98
CA ALA A 77 -15.17 -1.53 15.08
C ALA A 77 -15.73 -1.45 16.51
N SER A 78 -15.68 -2.57 17.27
CA SER A 78 -16.20 -2.65 18.63
C SER A 78 -15.28 -3.48 19.54
N PRO A 79 -14.10 -2.94 19.92
CA PRO A 79 -13.18 -3.65 20.80
C PRO A 79 -13.72 -3.71 22.24
N ALA A 80 -13.53 -4.85 22.91
CA ALA A 80 -13.84 -4.98 24.33
C ALA A 80 -12.73 -4.38 25.21
N ARG A 81 -11.48 -4.40 24.73
CA ARG A 81 -10.33 -3.75 25.37
C ARG A 81 -9.41 -3.18 24.31
N VAL A 82 -8.93 -1.97 24.55
CA VAL A 82 -7.89 -1.29 23.77
C VAL A 82 -6.71 -1.01 24.70
N THR A 83 -5.50 -1.32 24.25
CA THR A 83 -4.28 -1.12 25.03
C THR A 83 -3.16 -0.70 24.07
N ALA A 84 -2.53 0.45 24.31
CA ALA A 84 -1.30 0.82 23.62
C ALA A 84 -0.17 -0.11 24.09
N GLU A 85 0.72 -0.54 23.18
CA GLU A 85 1.91 -1.27 23.60
C GLU A 85 2.89 -0.33 24.30
N GLU A 86 3.27 -0.66 25.53
CA GLU A 86 4.21 0.14 26.33
C GLU A 86 5.60 0.20 25.67
N ASP A 87 6.02 -0.92 25.06
CA ASP A 87 7.31 -1.03 24.37
C ASP A 87 7.31 -0.37 22.98
N ASN A 88 6.12 -0.17 22.37
CA ASN A 88 5.96 0.37 21.02
C ASN A 88 4.70 1.25 20.96
N PRO A 89 4.81 2.57 21.21
CA PRO A 89 3.64 3.46 21.27
C PRO A 89 2.91 3.59 19.92
N ASP A 90 3.58 3.27 18.81
CA ASP A 90 2.98 3.20 17.49
C ASP A 90 2.08 1.98 17.29
N ARG A 91 1.95 1.09 18.29
CA ARG A 91 1.15 -0.11 18.21
C ARG A 91 0.01 -0.09 19.20
N THR A 92 -1.16 -0.48 18.72
CA THR A 92 -2.35 -0.60 19.56
C THR A 92 -2.91 -2.02 19.46
N ARG A 93 -3.17 -2.59 20.62
CA ARG A 93 -3.79 -3.91 20.77
C ARG A 93 -5.28 -3.75 21.04
N PHE A 94 -6.08 -4.37 20.18
CA PHE A 94 -7.53 -4.49 20.29
C PHE A 94 -7.87 -5.93 20.66
N SER A 95 -8.71 -6.13 21.67
CA SER A 95 -9.13 -7.46 22.09
C SER A 95 -10.66 -7.53 22.19
N GLY A 96 -11.25 -8.61 21.72
CA GLY A 96 -12.70 -8.81 21.73
C GLY A 96 -13.07 -10.24 21.30
N GLY A 97 -14.08 -10.86 21.92
CA GLY A 97 -14.56 -12.18 21.49
C GLY A 97 -13.52 -13.31 21.52
N GLY A 98 -12.46 -13.18 22.34
CA GLY A 98 -11.33 -14.12 22.37
C GLY A 98 -10.30 -13.92 21.23
N LEU A 99 -10.47 -12.89 20.40
CA LEU A 99 -9.54 -12.44 19.37
C LEU A 99 -8.69 -11.28 19.92
N THR A 100 -7.42 -11.24 19.53
CA THR A 100 -6.50 -10.12 19.70
C THR A 100 -6.03 -9.67 18.33
N VAL A 101 -6.11 -8.38 18.06
CA VAL A 101 -5.64 -7.72 16.84
C VAL A 101 -4.65 -6.63 17.25
N VAL A 102 -3.46 -6.64 16.67
CA VAL A 102 -2.46 -5.57 16.88
C VAL A 102 -2.37 -4.77 15.60
N THR A 103 -2.55 -3.46 15.70
CA THR A 103 -2.40 -2.52 14.57
C THR A 103 -1.22 -1.59 14.80
N GLY A 104 -0.66 -1.08 13.71
CA GLY A 104 0.22 0.09 13.73
C GLY A 104 -0.57 1.40 13.80
N ALA A 105 0.16 2.51 13.91
CA ALA A 105 -0.39 3.87 13.93
C ALA A 105 -1.12 4.24 12.62
N ASP A 106 -0.77 3.59 11.53
CA ASP A 106 -1.42 3.72 10.21
C ASP A 106 -2.71 2.90 10.08
N GLY A 107 -3.10 2.17 11.13
CA GLY A 107 -4.25 1.27 11.13
C GLY A 107 -4.01 -0.06 10.42
N THR A 108 -2.77 -0.36 10.00
CA THR A 108 -2.44 -1.66 9.40
C THR A 108 -2.34 -2.72 10.48
N VAL A 109 -3.01 -3.85 10.28
CA VAL A 109 -2.94 -5.01 11.17
C VAL A 109 -1.58 -5.70 11.03
N LEU A 110 -0.83 -5.71 12.11
CA LEU A 110 0.51 -6.28 12.21
C LEU A 110 0.46 -7.74 12.68
N HIS A 111 -0.48 -8.06 13.57
CA HIS A 111 -0.62 -9.40 14.12
C HIS A 111 -2.07 -9.70 14.52
N VAL A 112 -2.45 -10.96 14.40
CA VAL A 112 -3.77 -11.47 14.79
C VAL A 112 -3.59 -12.79 15.51
N SER A 113 -4.23 -12.95 16.67
CA SER A 113 -4.20 -14.19 17.43
C SER A 113 -5.53 -14.46 18.12
N ARG A 114 -5.90 -15.74 18.23
CA ARG A 114 -7.08 -16.18 18.97
C ARG A 114 -6.65 -16.91 20.23
N ARG A 115 -7.27 -16.58 21.35
CA ARG A 115 -7.09 -17.31 22.61
C ARG A 115 -7.68 -18.71 22.42
N ARG A 116 -6.85 -19.74 22.56
CA ARG A 116 -7.32 -21.13 22.57
C ARG A 116 -8.24 -21.32 23.78
N ARG A 117 -9.45 -21.84 23.57
CA ARG A 117 -10.25 -22.37 24.67
C ARG A 117 -9.62 -23.71 25.06
N SER A 118 -9.02 -23.75 26.24
CA SER A 118 -8.67 -24.97 26.96
C SER A 118 -9.93 -25.67 27.44
#